data_AF-A0A2U1QNE2-F1
#
_entry.id   AF-A0A2U1QNE2-F1
#
_cell.length_a   1.000
_cell.length_b   1.000
_cell.length_c   1.000
_cell.angle_alpha   90.00
_cell.angle_beta   90.00
_cell.angle_gamma   90.00
#
_symmetry.space_group_name_H-M   'P 1'
#
loop_
_entity.id
_entity.type
_entity.pdbx_description
1 polymer ?
#
loop_
_entity_poly.entity_id
_entity_poly.type
_entity_poly.pdbx_seq_one_letter_code
_entity_poly.pdbx_strand_id
1 'polypeptide(L)' 'MEGTIRCKANYVPLSPISFLERSAVVYRDRLSVVYGDHVNFTWKQTRDRCVRLASALVLSFHIHRNDVTF' A
#
# COMPACT_ATOMS: atom_id res chain seq x y z
N MET A 1 1.11 -21.00 24.30
CA MET A 1 1.51 -20.88 22.88
C MET A 1 2.63 -19.86 22.81
N GLU A 2 3.87 -20.34 22.81
CA GLU A 2 5.06 -19.49 22.66
C GLU A 2 5.08 -18.91 21.25
N GLY A 3 4.91 -17.60 21.13
CA GLY A 3 5.08 -16.90 19.86
C GLY A 3 6.56 -16.92 19.46
N THR A 4 6.84 -17.24 18.20
CA THR A 4 8.21 -17.29 17.66
C THR A 4 8.97 -16.01 17.95
N ILE A 5 10.20 -16.12 18.45
CA ILE A 5 11.11 -14.99 18.68
C ILE A 5 11.18 -14.13 17.40
N ARG A 6 11.01 -12.81 17.54
CA ARG A 6 11.13 -11.88 16.41
C ARG A 6 12.54 -11.95 15.85
N CYS A 7 12.67 -12.46 14.64
CA CYS A 7 13.92 -12.59 13.90
C CYS A 7 13.74 -12.02 12.48
N LYS A 8 14.84 -11.88 11.72
CA LYS A 8 14.78 -11.36 10.35
C LYS A 8 13.81 -12.13 9.43
N ALA A 9 13.56 -13.41 9.71
CA ALA A 9 12.62 -14.22 8.94
C ALA A 9 11.15 -13.82 9.18
N ASN A 10 10.80 -13.41 10.41
CA ASN A 10 9.42 -13.16 10.84
C ASN A 10 9.12 -11.69 11.11
N TYR A 11 10.11 -10.80 11.01
CA TYR A 11 9.97 -9.38 11.31
C TYR A 11 10.76 -8.52 10.32
N VAL A 12 10.05 -7.63 9.65
CA VAL A 12 10.62 -6.50 8.92
C VAL A 12 9.77 -5.27 9.24
N PRO A 13 10.36 -4.09 9.54
CA PRO A 13 9.57 -2.88 9.72
C PRO A 13 8.86 -2.55 8.41
N LEU A 14 7.54 -2.37 8.49
CA LEU A 14 6.72 -2.02 7.34
C LEU A 14 6.58 -0.50 7.27
N SER A 15 7.00 0.08 6.16
CA SER A 15 6.54 1.41 5.78
C SER A 15 5.15 1.28 5.16
N PRO A 16 4.36 2.36 5.08
CA PRO A 16 3.08 2.33 4.36
C PRO A 16 3.21 1.80 2.93
N ILE A 17 4.32 2.13 2.24
CA ILE A 17 4.61 1.65 0.88
C ILE A 17 4.90 0.15 0.87
N SER A 18 5.78 -0.35 1.76
CA SER A 18 6.12 -1.78 1.76
C SER A 18 4.97 -2.66 2.26
N PHE A 19 4.11 -2.13 3.13
CA PHE A 19 2.84 -2.77 3.49
C PHE A 19 1.90 -2.87 2.28
N LEU A 20 1.69 -1.76 1.56
CA LEU A 20 0.80 -1.74 0.39
C LEU A 20 1.22 -2.76 -0.68
N GLU A 21 2.51 -2.79 -1.02
CA GLU A 21 3.05 -3.73 -2.01
C GLU A 21 2.88 -5.19 -1.56
N ARG A 22 3.16 -5.50 -0.28
CA ARG A 22 2.97 -6.86 0.25
C ARG A 22 1.50 -7.27 0.27
N SER A 23 0.60 -6.39 0.70
CA SER A 23 -0.83 -6.67 0.75
C SER A 23 -1.43 -6.90 -0.64
N ALA A 24 -0.95 -6.17 -1.67
CA ALA A 24 -1.36 -6.38 -3.06
C ALA A 24 -0.94 -7.76 -3.63
N VAL A 25 0.09 -8.38 -3.06
CA VAL A 25 0.54 -9.73 -3.43
C VAL A 25 -0.20 -10.79 -2.62
N VAL A 26 -0.18 -10.69 -1.28
CA VAL A 26 -0.70 -11.72 -0.36
C VAL A 26 -2.23 -11.75 -0.35
N TYR A 27 -2.87 -10.58 -0.41
CA TYR A 27 -4.32 -10.41 -0.31
C TYR A 27 -4.93 -9.82 -1.57
N ARG A 28 -4.32 -10.11 -2.72
CA ARG A 28 -4.60 -9.51 -4.04
C ARG A 28 -6.07 -9.21 -4.31
N ASP A 29 -6.93 -10.22 -4.17
CA ASP A 29 -8.35 -10.16 -4.53
C ASP A 29 -9.27 -9.90 -3.32
N ARG A 30 -8.71 -9.72 -2.11
CA ARG A 30 -9.49 -9.33 -0.94
C ARG A 30 -9.78 -7.83 -0.97
N LEU A 31 -10.94 -7.47 -0.43
CA LEU A 31 -11.33 -6.08 -0.23
C LEU A 31 -10.33 -5.35 0.69
N SER A 32 -9.97 -4.15 0.28
CA SER A 32 -9.05 -3.23 0.96
C SER A 32 -9.73 -1.93 1.37
N VAL A 33 -10.70 -1.48 0.56
CA VAL A 33 -11.52 -0.28 0.80
C VAL A 33 -12.96 -0.62 0.45
N VAL A 34 -13.87 -0.28 1.36
CA VAL A 34 -15.32 -0.35 1.17
C VAL A 34 -15.89 1.00 1.58
N TYR A 35 -16.56 1.69 0.67
CA TYR A 35 -17.16 2.99 0.91
C TYR A 35 -18.53 3.11 0.24
N GLY A 36 -19.57 3.25 1.06
CA GLY A 36 -20.95 3.18 0.61
C GLY A 36 -21.26 1.89 -0.14
N ASP A 37 -22.25 1.94 -1.02
CA ASP A 37 -22.77 0.74 -1.70
C ASP A 37 -22.02 0.39 -3.00
N HIS A 38 -21.22 1.33 -3.53
CA HIS A 38 -20.67 1.21 -4.89
C HIS A 38 -19.14 1.21 -4.94
N VAL A 39 -18.45 1.70 -3.91
CA VAL A 39 -16.99 1.78 -3.94
C VAL A 39 -16.41 0.61 -3.17
N ASN A 40 -15.91 -0.37 -3.91
CA ASN A 40 -15.21 -1.52 -3.39
C ASN A 40 -13.91 -1.70 -4.17
N PHE A 41 -12.78 -1.70 -3.47
CA PHE A 41 -11.48 -1.93 -4.08
C PHE A 41 -10.75 -3.11 -3.46
N THR A 42 -10.21 -3.99 -4.29
CA THR A 42 -9.28 -5.02 -3.86
C THR A 42 -7.90 -4.45 -3.57
N TRP A 43 -7.07 -5.17 -2.81
CA TRP A 43 -5.70 -4.74 -2.54
C TRP A 43 -4.88 -4.51 -3.82
N LYS A 44 -5.11 -5.32 -4.87
CA LYS A 44 -4.51 -5.10 -6.20
C LYS A 44 -4.91 -3.74 -6.77
N GLN A 45 -6.22 -3.46 -6.80
CA GLN A 45 -6.75 -2.22 -7.37
C GLN A 45 -6.26 -0.99 -6.59
N THR A 46 -6.23 -1.07 -5.26
CA THR A 46 -5.73 0.03 -4.41
C THR A 46 -4.27 0.33 -4.71
N ARG A 47 -3.41 -0.68 -4.80
CA ARG A 47 -2.00 -0.49 -5.16
C ARG A 47 -1.85 0.14 -6.55
N ASP A 48 -2.54 -0.38 -7.55
CA ASP A 48 -2.43 0.15 -8.92
C ASP A 48 -2.92 1.60 -9.02
N ARG A 49 -3.97 1.97 -8.28
CA ARG A 49 -4.44 3.35 -8.19
C ARG A 49 -3.42 4.27 -7.51
N CYS A 50 -2.83 3.83 -6.40
CA CYS A 50 -1.78 4.59 -5.70
C CYS A 50 -0.56 4.82 -6.61
N VAL A 51 -0.12 3.79 -7.36
CA VAL A 51 1.01 3.92 -8.29
C VAL A 51 0.68 4.90 -9.42
N ARG A 52 -0.52 4.81 -10.01
CA ARG A 52 -0.95 5.77 -11.05
C ARG A 52 -0.96 7.21 -10.54
N LEU A 53 -1.45 7.44 -9.32
CA LEU A 53 -1.42 8.76 -8.69
C LEU A 53 0.02 9.20 -8.43
N ALA A 54 0.86 8.35 -7.84
CA ALA A 54 2.26 8.65 -7.57
C ALA A 54 3.02 9.03 -8.83
N SER A 55 2.80 8.32 -9.95
CA SER A 55 3.38 8.68 -11.25
C SER A 55 2.93 10.07 -11.71
N ALA A 56 1.66 10.43 -11.56
CA ALA A 56 1.17 11.77 -11.90
C ALA A 56 1.77 12.86 -11.00
N LEU A 57 1.92 12.60 -9.69
CA LEU A 57 2.56 13.52 -8.75
C LEU A 57 4.02 13.81 -9.14
N VAL A 58 4.77 12.78 -9.52
CA VAL A 58 6.16 12.94 -9.96
C VAL A 58 6.24 13.63 -11.32
N LEU A 59 5.45 13.20 -12.30
CA LEU A 59 5.61 13.64 -13.69
C LEU A 59 4.95 14.99 -13.99
N SER A 60 3.82 15.30 -13.35
CA SER A 60 3.04 16.51 -13.64
C SER A 60 3.28 17.58 -12.59
N PHE A 61 3.44 17.19 -11.32
CA PHE A 61 3.56 18.12 -10.19
C PHE A 61 4.97 18.22 -9.63
N HIS A 62 5.93 17.45 -10.16
CA HIS A 62 7.34 17.47 -9.75
C HIS A 62 7.52 17.32 -8.23
N ILE A 63 6.69 16.49 -7.61
CA ILE A 63 6.77 16.19 -6.18
C ILE A 63 7.86 15.15 -5.96
N HIS A 64 8.75 15.44 -5.03
CA HIS A 64 9.91 14.64 -4.68
C HIS A 64 9.86 14.17 -3.22
N ARG A 65 10.82 13.31 -2.89
CA ARG A 65 11.00 12.84 -1.51
C ARG A 65 11.27 14.06 -0.60
N ASN A 66 10.59 14.09 0.54
CA ASN A 66 10.62 15.14 1.56
C ASN A 66 9.78 16.39 1.25
N ASP A 67 9.03 16.39 0.16
CA ASP A 67 8.03 17.42 -0.09
C ASP A 67 6.75 17.15 0.72
N VAL A 68 6.05 18.22 1.09
CA VAL A 68 4.78 18.17 1.83
C VAL A 68 3.67 18.65 0.92
N THR A 69 2.63 17.82 0.77
CA THR A 69 1.42 18.12 -0.02
C THR A 69 0.25 18.30 0.94
N PHE A 70 -0.59 19.33 0.70
CA PHE A 70 -1.83 19.58 1.46
C PHE A 70 -3.03 18.86 0.86
#